data_AF-A0A8I1KI97-F1
#
_entry.id   AF-A0A8I1KI97-F1
#
_cell.length_a   1.000
_cell.length_b   1.000
_cell.length_c   1.000
_cell.angle_alpha   90.00
_cell.angle_beta   90.00
_cell.angle_gamma   90.00
#
_symmetry.space_group_name_H-M   'P 1'
#
loop_
_entity.id
_entity.type
_entity.pdbx_description
1 polymer ?
#
loop_
_entity_poly.entity_id
_entity_poly.type
_entity_poly.pdbx_seq_one_letter_code
_entity_poly.pdbx_strand_id
1 'polypeptide(L)'
;MPKESADQKEVVERVMHEYKHGELESGSGKPVKSRKQAVAIALNEAGASNQNSPQKNRENLRHTKKKEREGKTAKQQKEGQL
;
A
#
# COMPACT_ATOMS: atom_id res chain seq x y z
N MET A 1 3.23 16.24 14.92
CA MET A 1 3.31 15.67 13.55
C MET A 1 1.94 15.75 12.92
N PRO A 2 1.79 16.08 11.62
CA PRO A 2 0.49 15.97 10.96
C PRO A 2 0.01 14.52 11.11
N LYS A 3 -1.21 14.36 11.63
CA LYS A 3 -1.83 13.06 11.85
C LYS A 3 -2.24 12.51 10.48
N GLU A 4 -1.96 11.23 10.23
CA GLU A 4 -2.39 10.55 9.00
C GLU A 4 -3.91 10.71 8.81
N SER A 5 -4.32 10.98 7.56
CA SER A 5 -5.74 11.07 7.22
C SER A 5 -6.41 9.68 7.27
N ALA A 6 -7.74 9.64 7.27
CA ALA A 6 -8.49 8.38 7.22
C ALA A 6 -8.08 7.52 6.03
N ASP A 7 -7.99 8.13 4.84
CA ASP A 7 -7.58 7.45 3.60
C ASP A 7 -6.17 6.85 3.69
N GLN A 8 -5.24 7.54 4.35
CA GLN A 8 -3.87 7.04 4.53
C GLN A 8 -3.86 5.82 5.45
N LYS A 9 -4.63 5.86 6.55
CA LYS A 9 -4.75 4.73 7.47
C LYS A 9 -5.36 3.51 6.81
N GLU A 10 -6.40 3.70 5.99
CA GLU A 10 -7.03 2.62 5.25
C GLU A 10 -6.04 1.91 4.32
N VAL A 11 -5.20 2.69 3.60
CA VAL A 11 -4.14 2.13 2.74
C VAL A 11 -3.12 1.35 3.57
N VAL A 12 -2.67 1.91 4.70
CA VAL A 12 -1.73 1.22 5.59
C VAL A 12 -2.33 -0.08 6.11
N GLU A 13 -3.58 -0.05 6.58
CA GLU A 13 -4.30 -1.22 7.08
C GLU A 13 -4.42 -2.29 6.01
N ARG A 14 -4.83 -1.93 4.78
CA ARG A 14 -4.94 -2.86 3.65
C ARG A 14 -3.61 -3.52 3.32
N VAL A 15 -2.54 -2.74 3.15
CA VAL A 15 -1.20 -3.29 2.82
C VAL A 15 -0.72 -4.23 3.92
N MET A 16 -0.91 -3.85 5.19
CA MET A 16 -0.53 -4.70 6.32
C MET A 16 -1.41 -5.95 6.46
N HIS A 17 -2.67 -5.88 6.05
CA HIS A 17 -3.56 -7.02 5.94
C HIS A 17 -3.09 -7.99 4.85
N GLU A 18 -2.77 -7.51 3.64
CA GLU A 18 -2.18 -8.31 2.56
C GLU A 18 -0.86 -8.97 3.01
N TYR A 19 -0.01 -8.24 3.73
CA TYR A 19 1.21 -8.82 4.30
C TYR A 19 0.90 -9.95 5.31
N LYS A 20 -0.09 -9.74 6.19
CA LYS A 20 -0.50 -10.74 7.19
C LYS A 20 -0.99 -12.03 6.54
N HIS A 21 -1.62 -11.95 5.37
CA HIS A 21 -2.07 -13.11 4.59
C HIS A 21 -1.03 -13.66 3.61
N GLY A 22 0.17 -13.06 3.54
CA GLY A 22 1.23 -13.48 2.62
C GLY A 22 0.95 -13.13 1.15
N GLU A 23 0.09 -12.15 0.91
CA GLU A 23 -0.35 -11.72 -0.42
C GLU A 23 0.41 -10.50 -0.94
N LEU A 24 1.05 -9.74 -0.03
CA LEU A 24 1.79 -8.55 -0.40
C LEU A 24 3.00 -8.89 -1.28
N GLU A 25 3.07 -8.30 -2.46
CA GLU A 25 4.18 -8.45 -3.39
C GLU A 25 5.04 -7.18 -3.46
N SER A 26 6.33 -7.38 -3.73
CA SER A 26 7.26 -6.31 -4.07
C SER A 26 7.07 -5.87 -5.52
N GLY A 27 7.65 -4.73 -5.92
CA GLY A 27 7.64 -4.29 -7.32
C GLY A 27 8.30 -5.26 -8.32
N SER A 28 8.99 -6.31 -7.83
CA SER A 28 9.55 -7.38 -8.65
C SER A 28 8.61 -8.61 -8.80
N GLY A 29 7.39 -8.55 -8.26
CA GLY A 29 6.45 -9.68 -8.20
C GLY A 29 6.81 -10.74 -7.15
N LYS A 30 7.89 -10.55 -6.39
CA LYS A 30 8.27 -11.48 -5.30
C LYS A 30 7.49 -11.16 -4.02
N PRO A 31 7.05 -12.18 -3.26
CA PRO A 31 6.34 -11.97 -1.99
C PRO A 31 7.22 -11.25 -0.97
N VAL A 32 6.62 -10.33 -0.21
CA VAL A 32 7.29 -9.57 0.84
C VAL A 32 7.40 -10.43 2.09
N LYS A 33 8.65 -10.73 2.50
CA LYS A 33 8.91 -11.61 3.65
C LYS A 33 9.09 -10.85 4.96
N SER A 34 9.62 -9.63 4.90
CA SER A 34 9.97 -8.84 6.08
C SER A 34 8.89 -7.82 6.44
N ARG A 35 8.47 -7.79 7.72
CA ARG A 35 7.53 -6.78 8.24
C ARG A 35 8.06 -5.36 8.05
N LYS A 36 9.37 -5.14 8.18
CA LYS A 36 9.98 -3.82 7.98
C LYS A 36 9.77 -3.33 6.54
N GLN A 37 9.89 -4.23 5.57
CA GLN A 37 9.64 -3.93 4.17
C GLN A 37 8.15 -3.66 3.92
N ALA A 38 7.25 -4.46 4.51
CA ALA A 38 5.80 -4.23 4.42
C ALA A 38 5.41 -2.85 4.95
N VAL A 39 5.95 -2.44 6.11
CA VAL A 39 5.73 -1.09 6.67
C VAL A 39 6.25 0.00 5.73
N ALA A 40 7.42 -0.19 5.13
CA ALA A 40 7.96 0.78 4.17
C ALA A 40 7.08 0.93 2.92
N ILE A 41 6.53 -0.18 2.42
CA ILE A 41 5.58 -0.18 1.29
C ILE A 41 4.29 0.52 1.70
N ALA A 42 3.71 0.17 2.86
CA ALA A 42 2.49 0.77 3.38
C ALA A 42 2.60 2.30 3.50
N LEU A 43 3.70 2.80 4.07
CA LEU A 43 3.93 4.24 4.20
C LEU A 43 4.16 4.92 2.84
N ASN A 44 4.80 4.24 1.90
CA ASN A 44 5.01 4.79 0.55
C ASN A 44 3.69 4.87 -0.24
N GLU A 45 2.88 3.81 -0.20
CA GLU A 45 1.57 3.73 -0.86
C GLU A 45 0.55 4.70 -0.26
N ALA A 46 0.57 4.88 1.07
CA ALA A 46 -0.28 5.83 1.77
C ALA A 46 0.18 7.30 1.59
N GLY A 47 1.33 7.54 0.95
CA GLY A 47 1.89 8.88 0.84
C GLY A 47 2.24 9.48 2.21
N ALA A 48 2.67 8.66 3.16
CA ALA A 48 3.09 9.06 4.50
C ALA A 48 4.60 8.87 4.74
N SER A 49 5.35 8.55 3.68
CA SER A 49 6.80 8.38 3.76
C SER A 49 7.51 9.69 4.10
N ASN A 50 8.45 9.61 5.05
CA ASN A 50 9.35 10.72 5.37
C ASN A 50 10.53 10.87 4.38
N GLN A 51 10.68 9.94 3.44
CA GLN A 51 11.73 9.97 2.41
C GLN A 51 11.28 10.68 1.12
N ASN A 52 9.99 11.00 1.02
CA ASN A 52 9.39 11.58 -0.19
C ASN A 52 8.98 13.04 0.05
N SER A 53 8.98 13.83 -1.03
CA SER A 53 8.42 15.18 -0.98
C SER A 53 6.90 15.16 -0.76
N PRO A 54 6.29 16.24 -0.22
CA PRO A 54 4.84 16.33 -0.08
C PRO A 54 4.07 16.17 -1.39
N GLN A 55 4.67 16.55 -2.52
CA GLN A 55 4.08 16.34 -3.85
C GLN A 55 4.11 14.85 -4.21
N LYS A 56 5.24 14.18 -4.01
CA LYS A 56 5.37 12.75 -4.32
C LYS A 56 4.46 11.89 -3.47
N ASN A 57 4.34 12.22 -2.19
CA ASN A 57 3.41 11.57 -1.28
C ASN A 57 1.95 11.70 -1.74
N ARG A 58 1.52 12.89 -2.18
CA ARG A 58 0.17 13.10 -2.74
C ARG A 58 -0.04 12.31 -4.04
N GLU A 59 0.96 12.24 -4.90
CA GLU A 59 0.92 11.47 -6.13
C GLU A 59 0.78 9.97 -5.86
N ASN A 60 1.59 9.43 -4.94
CA ASN A 60 1.55 8.02 -4.55
C ASN A 60 0.18 7.64 -4.00
N LEU A 61 -0.35 8.41 -3.04
CA LEU A 61 -1.68 8.14 -2.47
C LEU A 61 -2.77 8.15 -3.56
N ARG A 62 -2.74 9.12 -4.48
CA ARG A 62 -3.69 9.19 -5.61
C ARG A 62 -3.57 7.97 -6.52
N HIS A 63 -2.35 7.54 -6.83
CA HIS A 63 -2.08 6.36 -7.65
C HIS A 63 -2.58 5.08 -6.97
N THR A 64 -2.31 4.90 -5.69
CA THR A 64 -2.79 3.77 -4.88
C THR A 64 -4.32 3.72 -4.86
N LYS A 65 -4.99 4.84 -4.54
CA LYS A 65 -6.45 4.93 -4.53
C LYS A 65 -7.06 4.65 -5.92
N LYS A 66 -6.39 5.07 -7.00
CA LYS A 66 -6.83 4.75 -8.36
C LYS A 66 -6.76 3.24 -8.62
N LYS A 67 -5.67 2.58 -8.24
CA LYS A 67 -5.54 1.11 -8.36
C LYS A 67 -6.61 0.35 -7.58
N GLU A 68 -6.91 0.80 -6.35
CA GLU A 68 -7.96 0.21 -5.50
C GLU A 68 -9.34 0.28 -6.17
N ARG A 69 -9.69 1.45 -6.74
CA ARG A 69 -10.94 1.63 -7.49
C ARG A 69 -11.01 0.76 -8.74
N GLU A 70 -9.87 0.50 -9.38
CA GLU A 70 -9.77 -0.34 -10.57
C GLU A 70 -9.67 -1.84 -10.25
N GLY A 71 -9.70 -2.26 -8.98
CA GLY A 71 -9.62 -3.67 -8.60
C GLY A 71 -8.21 -4.27 -8.72
N LYS A 72 -7.17 -3.45 -8.84
CA LYS A 72 -5.79 -3.88 -9.15
C LYS A 72 -4.91 -4.10 -7.92
N THR A 73 -5.50 -4.35 -6.76
CA THR A 73 -4.74 -4.72 -5.56
C THR A 73 -4.50 -6.22 -5.52
N ALA A 74 -3.44 -6.67 -4.84
CA ALA A 74 -3.09 -8.08 -4.78
C ALA A 74 -4.23 -8.94 -4.20
N LYS A 75 -4.91 -8.42 -3.17
CA LYS A 75 -6.10 -9.06 -2.58
C LYS A 75 -7.24 -9.21 -3.60
N GLN A 76 -7.62 -8.13 -4.28
CA GLN A 76 -8.72 -8.15 -5.25
C GLN A 76 -8.42 -9.03 -6.47
N GLN A 77 -7.16 -9.06 -6.92
CA GLN A 77 -6.74 -9.91 -8.04
C GLN A 77 -6.78 -11.40 -7.70
N LYS A 78 -6.48 -11.79 -6.46
CA LYS A 78 -6.57 -13.18 -6.01
C LYS A 78 -8.01 -13.60 -5.70
N GLU A 79 -8.80 -12.74 -5.08
CA GLU A 79 -10.22 -12.99 -4.80
C GLU A 79 -11.06 -13.13 -6.08
N GLY A 80 -10.76 -12.36 -7.14
CA GLY A 80 -11.47 -12.44 -8.42
C GLY A 80 -11.09 -13.62 -9.33
N GLN A 81 -10.16 -14.49 -8.90
CA GLN A 81 -9.77 -15.71 -9.61
C GLN A 81 -10.45 -16.98 -9.06
N LEU A 82 -11.22 -16.85 -7.98
CA LEU A 82 -12.09 -17.90 -7.42
C LEU A 82 -13.51 -17.79 -8.00
#